data_AF-A0A0J1KCA9-F1
#
_entry.id   AF-A0A0J1KCA9-F1
#
_cell.length_a   1.000
_cell.length_b   1.000
_cell.length_c   1.000
_cell.angle_alpha   90.00
_cell.angle_beta   90.00
_cell.angle_gamma   90.00
#
_symmetry.space_group_name_H-M   'P 1'
#
loop_
_entity.id
_entity.type
_entity.pdbx_description
1 polymer ?
#
loop_
_entity_poly.entity_id
_entity_poly.type
_entity_poly.pdbx_seq_one_letter_code
_entity_poly.pdbx_strand_id
1 'polypeptide(L)'
;GANILTWKHIKLFSQWKYNIDKAASTLLERDGWEQPNLEEIPTGKELVENYLIPLSKIPELQEVIALNTKVISIAKKNTDKMKTANRENVPFVIYTEYKGTIQVLESRAVIDATGTWGNPNPANSNGVWLESEKSLKDNIFYGLPDILGESINRYKNKKVAVIGSGHSAINALLELGILKEKNPKTEIIWIIRKERVEDAYGGEEKDALEARGLLGSRIHGLVDKGIVQVHTSFRVDQLIKRNNTSTLNIIGEVNGVKLEIESIDEVIVNTGNRPSYSFLNELRTKVDFATESVEAISPLIDPNLHSCGTVRPHGEKELRQPEKNLYIVGSKSYGRAPTFLMATGYEQV
;
A
#
# COMPACT_ATOMS: atom_id res chain seq x y z
N GLY A 1 -6.08 0.70 11.78
CA GLY A 1 -7.41 0.92 11.16
C GLY A 1 -7.42 1.98 10.07
N ALA A 2 -6.92 3.21 10.32
CA ALA A 2 -7.14 4.36 9.42
C ALA A 2 -6.82 4.12 7.92
N ASN A 3 -5.66 3.54 7.60
CA ASN A 3 -5.32 3.20 6.21
C ASN A 3 -6.30 2.20 5.60
N ILE A 4 -6.71 1.18 6.37
CA ILE A 4 -7.67 0.16 5.92
C ILE A 4 -9.02 0.79 5.56
N LEU A 5 -9.45 1.79 6.34
CA LEU A 5 -10.71 2.49 6.09
C LEU A 5 -10.73 3.26 4.74
N THR A 6 -9.56 3.63 4.19
CA THR A 6 -9.49 4.25 2.85
C THR A 6 -9.90 3.31 1.73
N TRP A 7 -9.89 2.00 1.97
CA TRP A 7 -10.31 0.95 1.05
C TRP A 7 -11.32 0.02 1.73
N LYS A 8 -12.15 0.55 2.64
CA LYS A 8 -13.13 -0.21 3.44
C LYS A 8 -14.03 -1.16 2.63
N HIS A 9 -14.36 -0.78 1.39
CA HIS A 9 -15.23 -1.53 0.48
C HIS A 9 -14.54 -2.75 -0.17
N ILE A 10 -13.21 -2.80 -0.13
CA ILE A 10 -12.43 -3.85 -0.78
C ILE A 10 -12.47 -5.12 0.05
N LYS A 11 -12.78 -6.23 -0.62
CA LYS A 11 -12.68 -7.58 -0.08
C LYS A 11 -11.23 -8.05 -0.08
N LEU A 12 -10.79 -8.64 1.03
CA LEU A 12 -9.46 -9.24 1.12
C LEU A 12 -9.34 -10.48 0.22
N PHE A 13 -8.13 -11.02 0.11
CA PHE A 13 -7.87 -12.27 -0.63
C PHE A 13 -7.81 -13.51 0.27
N SER A 14 -7.89 -13.33 1.58
CA SER A 14 -7.69 -14.38 2.58
C SER A 14 -8.84 -14.42 3.57
N GLN A 15 -9.17 -15.63 4.02
CA GLN A 15 -10.20 -15.88 5.02
C GLN A 15 -9.78 -15.33 6.40
N TRP A 16 -10.75 -15.10 7.28
CA TRP A 16 -10.55 -14.60 8.65
C TRP A 16 -9.48 -15.35 9.44
N LYS A 17 -9.38 -16.68 9.31
CA LYS A 17 -8.35 -17.49 10.00
C LYS A 17 -6.89 -17.09 9.72
N TYR A 18 -6.64 -16.39 8.62
CA TYR A 18 -5.31 -15.87 8.25
C TYR A 18 -5.13 -14.38 8.55
N ASN A 19 -6.21 -13.70 8.97
CA ASN A 19 -6.27 -12.25 9.17
C ASN A 19 -6.42 -11.85 10.65
N ILE A 20 -6.42 -12.82 11.57
CA ILE A 20 -6.52 -12.62 13.01
C ILE A 20 -5.24 -13.17 13.64
N ASP A 21 -4.63 -12.37 14.52
CA ASP A 21 -3.48 -12.80 15.31
C ASP A 21 -3.95 -13.67 16.50
N LYS A 22 -3.14 -14.67 16.87
CA LYS A 22 -3.48 -15.59 17.96
C LYS A 22 -3.48 -14.91 19.33
N ALA A 23 -2.51 -14.02 19.59
CA ALA A 23 -2.45 -13.30 20.87
C ALA A 23 -3.59 -12.29 20.97
N ALA A 24 -3.92 -11.60 19.88
CA ALA A 24 -5.08 -10.73 19.79
C ALA A 24 -6.40 -11.48 20.02
N SER A 25 -6.59 -12.66 19.39
CA SER A 25 -7.77 -13.51 19.62
C SER A 25 -7.91 -13.89 21.09
N THR A 26 -6.81 -14.28 21.74
CA THR A 26 -6.80 -14.65 23.16
C THR A 26 -7.25 -13.49 24.06
N LEU A 27 -6.81 -12.25 23.76
CA LEU A 27 -7.23 -11.06 24.50
C LEU A 27 -8.72 -10.74 24.28
N LEU A 28 -9.17 -10.86 23.03
CA LEU A 28 -10.55 -10.60 22.61
C LEU A 28 -11.54 -11.61 23.21
N GLU A 29 -11.21 -12.89 23.19
CA GLU A 29 -12.06 -13.97 23.75
C GLU A 29 -12.31 -13.77 25.25
N ARG A 30 -11.30 -13.31 26.00
CA ARG A 30 -11.45 -12.98 27.43
C ARG A 30 -12.45 -11.85 27.69
N ASP A 31 -12.65 -10.96 26.72
CA ASP A 31 -13.59 -9.83 26.79
C ASP A 31 -14.94 -10.14 26.12
N GLY A 32 -15.21 -11.43 25.83
CA GLY A 32 -16.49 -11.86 25.26
C GLY A 32 -16.69 -11.47 23.79
N TRP A 33 -15.60 -11.25 23.05
CA TRP A 33 -15.66 -10.93 21.62
C TRP A 33 -16.32 -12.05 20.80
N GLU A 34 -17.29 -11.67 19.97
CA GLU A 34 -17.92 -12.57 19.00
C GLU A 34 -17.00 -12.77 17.79
N GLN A 35 -16.35 -13.92 17.74
CA GLN A 35 -15.46 -14.26 16.63
C GLN A 35 -16.24 -14.38 15.31
N PRO A 36 -15.78 -13.74 14.22
CA PRO A 36 -16.40 -13.91 12.91
C PRO A 36 -16.21 -15.32 12.38
N ASN A 37 -17.03 -15.71 11.39
CA ASN A 37 -16.86 -16.99 10.71
C ASN A 37 -15.49 -17.08 10.03
N LEU A 38 -14.65 -17.99 10.52
CA LEU A 38 -13.24 -18.12 10.12
C LEU A 38 -13.02 -18.48 8.65
N GLU A 39 -14.04 -19.04 8.00
CA GLU A 39 -14.00 -19.42 6.58
C GLU A 39 -14.46 -18.30 5.63
N GLU A 40 -15.01 -17.21 6.16
CA GLU A 40 -15.38 -16.04 5.36
C GLU A 40 -14.18 -15.15 5.06
N ILE A 41 -14.26 -14.45 3.93
CA ILE A 41 -13.26 -13.47 3.51
C ILE A 41 -13.80 -12.07 3.83
N PRO A 42 -13.19 -11.31 4.75
CA PRO A 42 -13.69 -9.99 5.13
C PRO A 42 -13.40 -8.92 4.09
N THR A 43 -14.16 -7.84 4.19
CA THR A 43 -13.85 -6.52 3.65
C THR A 43 -12.91 -5.74 4.58
N GLY A 44 -12.27 -4.69 4.08
CA GLY A 44 -11.51 -3.77 4.92
C GLY A 44 -12.36 -3.15 6.03
N LYS A 45 -13.64 -2.88 5.77
CA LYS A 45 -14.60 -2.39 6.78
C LYS A 45 -14.75 -3.39 7.92
N GLU A 46 -15.07 -4.64 7.59
CA GLU A 46 -15.27 -5.71 8.58
C GLU A 46 -13.98 -5.99 9.37
N LEU A 47 -12.81 -5.96 8.72
CA LEU A 47 -11.52 -6.09 9.41
C LEU A 47 -11.33 -5.01 10.49
N VAL A 48 -11.78 -3.78 10.22
CA VAL A 48 -11.67 -2.68 11.19
C VAL A 48 -12.76 -2.79 12.25
N GLU A 49 -14.01 -2.94 11.86
CA GLU A 49 -15.17 -2.91 12.77
C GLU A 49 -15.26 -4.15 13.66
N ASN A 50 -14.97 -5.33 13.11
CA ASN A 50 -15.18 -6.59 13.82
C ASN A 50 -13.91 -7.11 14.50
N TYR A 51 -12.72 -6.55 14.20
CA TYR A 51 -11.46 -7.01 14.80
C TYR A 51 -10.62 -5.88 15.40
N LEU A 52 -10.18 -4.90 14.61
CA LEU A 52 -9.25 -3.88 15.11
C LEU A 52 -9.86 -2.91 16.13
N ILE A 53 -11.11 -2.48 15.93
CA ILE A 53 -11.81 -1.62 16.89
C ILE A 53 -12.06 -2.35 18.20
N PRO A 54 -12.65 -3.57 18.22
CA PRO A 54 -12.77 -4.37 19.44
C PRO A 54 -11.43 -4.53 20.16
N LEU A 55 -10.36 -4.89 19.44
CA LEU A 55 -9.03 -5.07 20.02
C LEU A 55 -8.52 -3.77 20.66
N SER A 56 -8.73 -2.62 20.01
CA SER A 56 -8.32 -1.32 20.55
C SER A 56 -9.05 -0.89 21.83
N LYS A 57 -10.20 -1.53 22.14
CA LYS A 57 -11.00 -1.25 23.34
C LYS A 57 -10.64 -2.15 24.52
N ILE A 58 -9.80 -3.16 24.32
CA ILE A 58 -9.27 -3.98 25.41
C ILE A 58 -8.53 -3.06 26.39
N PRO A 59 -8.84 -3.09 27.71
CA PRO A 59 -8.30 -2.13 28.68
C PRO A 59 -6.78 -1.98 28.62
N GLU A 60 -6.06 -3.10 28.51
CA GLU A 60 -4.59 -3.10 28.46
C GLU A 60 -4.02 -2.41 27.21
N LEU A 61 -4.77 -2.36 26.11
CA LEU A 61 -4.39 -1.66 24.89
C LEU A 61 -4.87 -0.21 24.88
N GLN A 62 -6.07 0.04 25.38
CA GLN A 62 -6.67 1.37 25.38
C GLN A 62 -5.80 2.39 26.16
N GLU A 63 -5.17 1.96 27.26
CA GLU A 63 -4.30 2.81 28.08
C GLU A 63 -2.98 3.21 27.39
N VAL A 64 -2.53 2.44 26.39
CA VAL A 64 -1.23 2.63 25.72
C VAL A 64 -1.34 3.13 24.28
N ILE A 65 -2.55 3.21 23.72
CA ILE A 65 -2.79 3.70 22.35
C ILE A 65 -2.96 5.22 22.35
N ALA A 66 -1.98 5.92 21.77
CA ALA A 66 -2.09 7.35 21.48
C ALA A 66 -2.59 7.58 20.05
N LEU A 67 -3.88 7.91 19.90
CA LEU A 67 -4.47 8.27 18.60
C LEU A 67 -4.19 9.73 18.23
N ASN A 68 -4.20 10.03 16.91
CA ASN A 68 -3.96 11.37 16.36
C ASN A 68 -2.59 11.97 16.73
N THR A 69 -1.62 11.10 17.04
CA THR A 69 -0.26 11.47 17.42
C THR A 69 0.70 11.02 16.33
N LYS A 70 1.30 11.99 15.62
CA LYS A 70 2.25 11.71 14.53
C LYS A 70 3.67 11.69 15.07
N VAL A 71 4.41 10.61 14.83
CA VAL A 71 5.87 10.59 15.07
C VAL A 71 6.56 11.42 13.99
N ILE A 72 7.35 12.41 14.39
CA ILE A 72 8.09 13.30 13.50
C ILE A 72 9.54 12.83 13.34
N SER A 73 10.17 12.46 14.45
CA SER A 73 11.57 12.05 14.48
C SER A 73 11.85 11.15 15.69
N ILE A 74 12.80 10.24 15.54
CA ILE A 74 13.33 9.42 16.62
C ILE A 74 14.84 9.53 16.60
N ALA A 75 15.43 9.77 17.78
CA ALA A 75 16.87 9.87 17.96
C ALA A 75 17.36 9.08 19.19
N LYS A 76 18.67 9.01 19.40
CA LYS A 76 19.26 8.55 20.67
C LYS A 76 19.49 9.76 21.58
N LYS A 77 19.08 9.66 22.85
CA LYS A 77 19.15 10.78 23.81
C LYS A 77 20.55 11.38 23.87
N ASN A 78 20.64 12.68 23.60
CA ASN A 78 21.87 13.48 23.63
C ASN A 78 23.05 12.86 22.84
N THR A 79 22.76 12.04 21.83
CA THR A 79 23.77 11.26 21.10
C THR A 79 23.55 11.34 19.60
N ASP A 80 24.40 12.12 18.94
CA ASP A 80 24.45 12.24 17.49
C ASP A 80 24.64 10.87 16.81
N LYS A 81 24.02 10.68 15.64
CA LYS A 81 24.06 9.42 14.86
C LYS A 81 25.47 8.91 14.58
N MET A 82 26.45 9.79 14.44
CA MET A 82 27.85 9.42 14.16
C MET A 82 28.60 8.92 15.40
N LYS A 83 28.14 9.24 16.62
CA LYS A 83 28.83 8.86 17.87
C LYS A 83 28.43 7.46 18.32
N THR A 84 29.43 6.62 18.64
CA THR A 84 29.21 5.22 19.04
C THR A 84 29.37 5.00 20.54
N ALA A 85 30.22 5.77 21.22
CA ALA A 85 30.47 5.59 22.66
C ALA A 85 29.16 5.66 23.46
N ASN A 86 28.89 4.60 24.24
CA ASN A 86 27.70 4.45 25.09
C ASN A 86 26.33 4.53 24.38
N ARG A 87 26.28 4.53 23.04
CA ARG A 87 25.03 4.72 22.27
C ARG A 87 23.98 3.66 22.59
N GLU A 88 24.40 2.42 22.83
CA GLU A 88 23.47 1.32 23.09
C GLU A 88 22.77 1.40 24.46
N ASN A 89 23.27 2.21 25.39
CA ASN A 89 22.77 2.30 26.77
C ASN A 89 21.94 3.57 27.04
N VAL A 90 21.87 4.50 26.09
CA VAL A 90 20.99 5.68 26.21
C VAL A 90 19.61 5.36 25.63
N PRO A 91 18.51 5.95 26.13
CA PRO A 91 17.18 5.70 25.60
C PRO A 91 17.00 6.32 24.19
N PHE A 92 15.96 5.87 23.49
CA PHE A 92 15.43 6.61 22.36
C PHE A 92 14.67 7.84 22.85
N VAL A 93 14.68 8.90 22.05
CA VAL A 93 13.85 10.09 22.22
C VAL A 93 12.94 10.18 21.00
N ILE A 94 11.64 10.15 21.23
CA ILE A 94 10.61 10.17 20.19
C ILE A 94 9.95 11.54 20.23
N TYR A 95 10.05 12.28 19.13
CA TYR A 95 9.36 13.53 18.91
C TYR A 95 8.03 13.24 18.22
N THR A 96 6.96 13.66 18.84
CA THR A 96 5.60 13.50 18.34
C THR A 96 4.89 14.83 18.20
N GLU A 97 3.94 14.90 17.29
CA GLU A 97 3.02 16.03 17.14
C GLU A 97 1.60 15.57 17.43
N TYR A 98 0.95 16.28 18.33
CA TYR A 98 -0.46 16.12 18.66
C TYR A 98 -1.13 17.49 18.64
N LYS A 99 -2.12 17.67 17.76
CA LYS A 99 -2.84 18.96 17.57
C LYS A 99 -1.88 20.17 17.40
N GLY A 100 -0.82 19.99 16.62
CA GLY A 100 0.19 21.03 16.35
C GLY A 100 1.16 21.31 17.51
N THR A 101 1.07 20.56 18.62
CA THR A 101 2.00 20.67 19.74
C THR A 101 3.01 19.53 19.70
N ILE A 102 4.29 19.88 19.85
CA ILE A 102 5.37 18.90 19.94
C ILE A 102 5.44 18.32 21.35
N GLN A 103 5.49 17.00 21.44
CA GLN A 103 5.70 16.25 22.67
C GLN A 103 6.91 15.34 22.52
N VAL A 104 7.65 15.17 23.61
CA VAL A 104 8.88 14.37 23.65
C VAL A 104 8.72 13.27 24.68
N LEU A 105 9.00 12.03 24.27
CA LEU A 105 8.91 10.85 25.11
C LEU A 105 10.15 9.97 24.95
N GLU A 106 10.53 9.31 26.04
CA GLU A 106 11.68 8.41 26.06
C GLU A 106 11.22 6.95 26.03
N SER A 107 11.96 6.11 25.32
CA SER A 107 11.67 4.68 25.25
C SER A 107 12.94 3.84 25.23
N ARG A 108 12.84 2.62 25.78
CA ARG A 108 13.95 1.65 25.76
C ARG A 108 14.05 0.87 24.44
N ALA A 109 12.97 0.83 23.67
CA ALA A 109 12.80 0.07 22.44
C ALA A 109 11.81 0.77 21.50
N VAL A 110 11.95 0.53 20.21
CA VAL A 110 11.06 1.04 19.15
C VAL A 110 10.77 -0.09 18.16
N ILE A 111 9.49 -0.34 17.91
CA ILE A 111 9.01 -1.24 16.86
C ILE A 111 8.29 -0.37 15.83
N ASP A 112 8.86 -0.29 14.63
CA ASP A 112 8.32 0.49 13.53
C ASP A 112 7.42 -0.37 12.64
N ALA A 113 6.12 -0.18 12.80
CA ALA A 113 5.07 -0.83 12.03
C ALA A 113 4.30 0.16 11.12
N THR A 114 4.92 1.25 10.65
CA THR A 114 4.19 2.28 9.88
C THR A 114 3.69 1.82 8.50
N GLY A 115 4.14 0.65 8.04
CA GLY A 115 3.81 0.11 6.73
C GLY A 115 4.26 1.00 5.58
N THR A 116 3.63 0.82 4.42
CA THR A 116 3.95 1.55 3.17
C THR A 116 2.77 2.30 2.58
N TRP A 117 1.52 1.92 2.92
CA TRP A 117 0.30 2.42 2.28
C TRP A 117 0.17 3.95 2.20
N GLY A 118 0.66 4.67 3.21
CA GLY A 118 0.59 6.14 3.25
C GLY A 118 1.57 6.86 2.30
N ASN A 119 2.41 6.13 1.56
CA ASN A 119 3.44 6.71 0.69
C ASN A 119 3.37 6.05 -0.70
N PRO A 120 2.45 6.49 -1.58
CA PRO A 120 2.36 5.97 -2.93
C PRO A 120 3.58 6.32 -3.78
N ASN A 121 3.84 5.48 -4.78
CA ASN A 121 4.74 5.84 -5.88
C ASN A 121 4.02 6.82 -6.83
N PRO A 122 4.76 7.71 -7.51
CA PRO A 122 4.17 8.57 -8.53
C PRO A 122 3.76 7.76 -9.77
N ALA A 123 3.00 8.38 -10.65
CA ALA A 123 2.67 7.85 -11.97
C ALA A 123 3.90 7.81 -12.89
N ASN A 124 4.84 8.75 -12.71
CA ASN A 124 6.10 8.76 -13.43
C ASN A 124 6.85 7.41 -13.34
N SER A 125 7.30 6.91 -14.49
CA SER A 125 7.87 5.56 -14.62
C SER A 125 9.25 5.40 -13.95
N ASN A 126 9.95 6.51 -13.71
CA ASN A 126 11.23 6.55 -13.03
C ASN A 126 11.08 6.77 -11.52
N GLY A 127 9.84 6.83 -11.00
CA GLY A 127 9.58 6.99 -9.58
C GLY A 127 9.81 8.41 -9.04
N VAL A 128 9.80 9.42 -9.92
CA VAL A 128 10.05 10.82 -9.56
C VAL A 128 8.74 11.58 -9.37
N TRP A 129 8.57 12.23 -8.22
CA TRP A 129 7.46 13.14 -7.96
C TRP A 129 7.68 14.50 -8.62
N LEU A 130 7.13 14.70 -9.82
CA LEU A 130 7.17 15.97 -10.54
C LEU A 130 6.16 16.98 -9.96
N GLU A 131 6.49 18.27 -10.06
CA GLU A 131 5.57 19.33 -9.60
C GLU A 131 4.28 19.39 -10.44
N SER A 132 4.40 19.07 -11.73
CA SER A 132 3.25 18.91 -12.63
C SER A 132 2.28 17.87 -12.10
N GLU A 133 2.75 16.72 -11.62
CA GLU A 133 1.91 15.68 -11.03
C GLU A 133 1.34 16.12 -9.66
N LYS A 134 2.17 16.70 -8.78
CA LYS A 134 1.75 17.17 -7.44
C LYS A 134 0.67 18.24 -7.48
N SER A 135 0.61 19.05 -8.53
CA SER A 135 -0.38 20.11 -8.69
C SER A 135 -1.75 19.61 -9.19
N LEU A 136 -1.88 18.35 -9.58
CA LEU A 136 -3.09 17.77 -10.20
C LEU A 136 -3.94 16.95 -9.23
N LYS A 137 -3.89 17.24 -7.93
CA LYS A 137 -4.56 16.45 -6.87
C LYS A 137 -6.07 16.30 -7.06
N ASP A 138 -6.71 17.26 -7.73
CA ASP A 138 -8.16 17.24 -7.96
C ASP A 138 -8.56 16.18 -9.01
N ASN A 139 -7.67 15.84 -9.94
CA ASN A 139 -7.92 14.89 -11.04
C ASN A 139 -7.21 13.55 -10.86
N ILE A 140 -6.26 13.45 -9.93
CA ILE A 140 -5.47 12.25 -9.69
C ILE A 140 -5.82 11.67 -8.33
N PHE A 141 -6.11 10.37 -8.29
CA PHE A 141 -6.28 9.60 -7.06
C PHE A 141 -5.21 8.52 -6.94
N TYR A 142 -4.54 8.43 -5.79
CA TYR A 142 -3.58 7.36 -5.48
C TYR A 142 -4.22 6.38 -4.50
N GLY A 143 -4.36 5.12 -4.90
CA GLY A 143 -4.97 4.07 -4.09
C GLY A 143 -6.23 3.46 -4.70
N LEU A 144 -7.16 2.99 -3.86
CA LEU A 144 -8.37 2.27 -4.26
C LEU A 144 -9.61 3.14 -4.01
N PRO A 145 -10.09 3.91 -5.00
CA PRO A 145 -11.29 4.73 -4.83
C PRO A 145 -12.54 3.84 -4.81
N ASP A 146 -13.53 4.20 -3.99
CA ASP A 146 -14.85 3.55 -3.95
C ASP A 146 -15.69 3.98 -5.17
N ILE A 147 -15.39 3.41 -6.34
CA ILE A 147 -15.91 3.83 -7.65
C ILE A 147 -17.42 3.61 -7.74
N LEU A 148 -17.90 2.49 -7.19
CA LEU A 148 -19.31 2.12 -7.23
C LEU A 148 -20.13 2.72 -6.08
N GLY A 149 -19.48 3.21 -5.03
CA GLY A 149 -20.10 3.90 -3.90
C GLY A 149 -19.88 5.41 -3.94
N GLU A 150 -19.13 5.92 -2.96
CA GLU A 150 -19.00 7.36 -2.70
C GLU A 150 -18.42 8.16 -3.89
N SER A 151 -17.60 7.53 -4.74
CA SER A 151 -16.90 8.20 -5.85
C SER A 151 -17.62 8.10 -7.20
N ILE A 152 -18.86 7.59 -7.25
CA ILE A 152 -19.58 7.36 -8.51
C ILE A 152 -19.66 8.63 -9.39
N ASN A 153 -19.91 9.79 -8.78
CA ASN A 153 -20.04 11.06 -9.49
C ASN A 153 -18.72 11.55 -10.09
N ARG A 154 -17.58 11.11 -9.55
CA ARG A 154 -16.25 11.47 -10.05
C ARG A 154 -15.96 10.76 -11.38
N TYR A 155 -16.41 9.52 -11.54
CA TYR A 155 -16.02 8.67 -12.67
C TYR A 155 -17.13 8.43 -13.71
N LYS A 156 -18.41 8.62 -13.37
CA LYS A 156 -19.51 8.32 -14.29
C LYS A 156 -19.45 9.19 -15.56
N ASN A 157 -19.57 8.56 -16.72
CA ASN A 157 -19.53 9.23 -18.04
C ASN A 157 -18.26 10.06 -18.27
N LYS A 158 -17.15 9.68 -17.63
CA LYS A 158 -15.83 10.31 -17.76
C LYS A 158 -14.86 9.41 -18.52
N LYS A 159 -13.80 10.01 -19.05
CA LYS A 159 -12.63 9.29 -19.57
C LYS A 159 -11.61 9.12 -18.44
N VAL A 160 -11.47 7.89 -17.96
CA VAL A 160 -10.69 7.54 -16.78
C VAL A 160 -9.48 6.71 -17.18
N ALA A 161 -8.29 7.16 -16.79
CA ALA A 161 -7.05 6.40 -16.97
C ALA A 161 -6.64 5.71 -15.67
N VAL A 162 -6.32 4.43 -15.73
CA VAL A 162 -5.74 3.65 -14.62
C VAL A 162 -4.29 3.33 -14.97
N ILE A 163 -3.35 3.76 -14.13
CA ILE A 163 -1.91 3.57 -14.32
C ILE A 163 -1.41 2.52 -13.33
N GLY A 164 -0.84 1.43 -13.84
CA GLY A 164 -0.30 0.33 -13.05
C GLY A 164 -0.94 -1.01 -13.38
N SER A 165 -0.26 -2.11 -13.04
CA SER A 165 -0.64 -3.48 -13.45
C SER A 165 -0.82 -4.45 -12.28
N GLY A 166 -0.82 -3.96 -11.04
CA GLY A 166 -1.08 -4.80 -9.86
C GLY A 166 -2.57 -5.02 -9.61
N HIS A 167 -2.89 -5.89 -8.66
CA HIS A 167 -4.28 -6.20 -8.26
C HIS A 167 -5.12 -4.95 -7.92
N SER A 168 -4.51 -3.89 -7.39
CA SER A 168 -5.24 -2.64 -7.12
C SER A 168 -5.74 -1.95 -8.39
N ALA A 169 -4.94 -1.94 -9.45
CA ALA A 169 -5.34 -1.41 -10.75
C ALA A 169 -6.45 -2.26 -11.37
N ILE A 170 -6.29 -3.59 -11.31
CA ILE A 170 -7.29 -4.54 -11.81
C ILE A 170 -8.63 -4.35 -11.12
N ASN A 171 -8.64 -4.19 -9.79
CA ASN A 171 -9.88 -3.93 -9.05
C ASN A 171 -10.57 -2.66 -9.54
N ALA A 172 -9.82 -1.55 -9.68
CA ALA A 172 -10.38 -0.30 -10.18
C ALA A 172 -10.95 -0.44 -11.60
N LEU A 173 -10.28 -1.18 -12.49
CA LEU A 173 -10.76 -1.43 -13.85
C LEU A 173 -12.05 -2.26 -13.86
N LEU A 174 -12.16 -3.28 -13.00
CA LEU A 174 -13.37 -4.09 -12.87
C LEU A 174 -14.56 -3.26 -12.37
N GLU A 175 -14.35 -2.43 -11.35
CA GLU A 175 -15.38 -1.53 -10.85
C GLU A 175 -15.80 -0.47 -11.89
N LEU A 176 -14.84 0.09 -12.65
CA LEU A 176 -15.15 0.97 -13.78
C LEU A 176 -15.93 0.25 -14.88
N GLY A 177 -15.64 -1.03 -15.14
CA GLY A 177 -16.40 -1.88 -16.05
C GLY A 177 -17.88 -1.97 -15.65
N ILE A 178 -18.15 -2.27 -14.37
CA ILE A 178 -19.50 -2.30 -13.80
C ILE A 178 -20.16 -0.90 -13.89
N LEU A 179 -19.40 0.16 -13.60
CA LEU A 179 -19.91 1.54 -13.70
C LEU A 179 -20.36 1.87 -15.13
N LYS A 180 -19.60 1.44 -16.14
CA LYS A 180 -19.88 1.69 -17.57
C LYS A 180 -21.18 1.03 -18.03
N GLU A 181 -21.55 -0.14 -17.49
CA GLU A 181 -22.82 -0.80 -17.82
C GLU A 181 -24.03 0.13 -17.59
N LYS A 182 -23.99 0.94 -16.53
CA LYS A 182 -25.03 1.93 -16.20
C LYS A 182 -24.75 3.32 -16.77
N ASN A 183 -23.51 3.59 -17.17
CA ASN A 183 -23.04 4.89 -17.64
C ASN A 183 -22.22 4.72 -18.94
N PRO A 184 -22.87 4.48 -20.09
CA PRO A 184 -22.20 4.01 -21.31
C PRO A 184 -21.14 4.95 -21.89
N LYS A 185 -21.18 6.25 -21.55
CA LYS A 185 -20.19 7.24 -21.98
C LYS A 185 -18.88 7.18 -21.18
N THR A 186 -18.78 6.29 -20.20
CA THR A 186 -17.55 6.11 -19.42
C THR A 186 -16.51 5.44 -20.30
N GLU A 187 -15.37 6.08 -20.52
CA GLU A 187 -14.23 5.55 -21.28
C GLU A 187 -13.15 5.11 -20.29
N ILE A 188 -12.60 3.91 -20.50
CA ILE A 188 -11.65 3.31 -19.56
C ILE A 188 -10.35 3.04 -20.30
N ILE A 189 -9.27 3.64 -19.82
CA ILE A 189 -7.93 3.49 -20.36
C ILE A 189 -7.06 2.83 -19.30
N TRP A 190 -6.32 1.80 -19.69
CA TRP A 190 -5.37 1.10 -18.84
C TRP A 190 -3.95 1.29 -19.37
N ILE A 191 -3.06 1.85 -18.55
CA ILE A 191 -1.68 2.17 -18.94
C ILE A 191 -0.73 1.28 -18.14
N ILE A 192 0.05 0.46 -18.84
CA ILE A 192 0.98 -0.48 -18.24
C ILE A 192 2.35 -0.45 -18.91
N ARG A 193 3.39 -0.68 -18.09
CA ARG A 193 4.78 -0.81 -18.56
C ARG A 193 5.09 -2.19 -19.14
N LYS A 194 4.25 -3.19 -18.86
CA LYS A 194 4.40 -4.55 -19.38
C LYS A 194 4.17 -4.50 -20.90
N GLU A 195 4.95 -5.30 -21.63
CA GLU A 195 4.85 -5.38 -23.09
C GLU A 195 3.55 -6.03 -23.52
N ARG A 196 3.15 -7.07 -22.78
CA ARG A 196 1.93 -7.83 -23.00
C ARG A 196 0.94 -7.59 -21.88
N VAL A 197 -0.33 -7.47 -22.23
CA VAL A 197 -1.40 -7.29 -21.23
C VAL A 197 -1.63 -8.58 -20.44
N GLU A 198 -1.41 -9.74 -21.04
CA GLU A 198 -1.57 -11.05 -20.37
C GLU A 198 -0.66 -11.20 -19.15
N ASP A 199 0.51 -10.57 -19.18
CA ASP A 199 1.46 -10.57 -18.05
C ASP A 199 0.91 -9.83 -16.82
N ALA A 200 -0.18 -9.06 -16.97
CA ALA A 200 -0.82 -8.33 -15.90
C ALA A 200 -2.01 -9.08 -15.28
N TYR A 201 -2.52 -10.16 -15.89
CA TYR A 201 -3.70 -10.86 -15.37
C TYR A 201 -3.43 -11.63 -14.07
N GLY A 202 -2.18 -11.88 -13.71
CA GLY A 202 -1.83 -12.69 -12.54
C GLY A 202 -2.08 -14.18 -12.81
N GLY A 203 -1.76 -15.08 -11.88
CA GLY A 203 -1.71 -16.53 -12.15
C GLY A 203 -3.01 -17.19 -12.63
N GLU A 204 -4.12 -16.46 -12.77
CA GLU A 204 -5.45 -16.95 -13.15
C GLU A 204 -5.79 -18.24 -12.38
N GLU A 205 -6.17 -19.32 -13.07
CA GLU A 205 -6.48 -20.62 -12.45
C GLU A 205 -5.28 -21.26 -11.71
N LYS A 206 -4.07 -20.76 -11.93
CA LYS A 206 -2.82 -21.22 -11.29
C LYS A 206 -2.38 -20.34 -10.12
N ASP A 207 -3.14 -19.32 -9.75
CA ASP A 207 -2.83 -18.49 -8.58
C ASP A 207 -3.05 -19.29 -7.29
N ALA A 208 -2.14 -19.14 -6.32
CA ALA A 208 -2.24 -19.81 -5.03
C ALA A 208 -3.43 -19.30 -4.20
N LEU A 209 -4.02 -18.16 -4.57
CA LEU A 209 -5.23 -17.61 -3.98
C LEU A 209 -6.31 -17.48 -5.06
N GLU A 210 -7.34 -18.33 -5.00
CA GLU A 210 -8.44 -18.39 -5.98
C GLU A 210 -9.08 -17.02 -6.27
N ALA A 211 -9.30 -16.22 -5.23
CA ALA A 211 -9.86 -14.88 -5.36
C ALA A 211 -8.98 -13.93 -6.21
N ARG A 212 -7.65 -14.11 -6.22
CA ARG A 212 -6.74 -13.35 -7.10
C ARG A 212 -6.82 -13.85 -8.54
N GLY A 213 -6.85 -15.16 -8.74
CA GLY A 213 -7.01 -15.78 -10.06
C GLY A 213 -8.26 -15.30 -10.79
N LEU A 214 -9.38 -15.22 -10.06
CA LEU A 214 -10.66 -14.75 -10.60
C LEU A 214 -10.62 -13.29 -11.08
N LEU A 215 -9.79 -12.43 -10.48
CA LEU A 215 -9.61 -11.06 -10.96
C LEU A 215 -9.00 -11.03 -12.36
N GLY A 216 -8.00 -11.89 -12.61
CA GLY A 216 -7.31 -12.02 -13.89
C GLY A 216 -8.26 -12.36 -15.04
N SER A 217 -9.04 -13.42 -14.87
CA SER A 217 -9.98 -13.86 -15.91
C SER A 217 -11.10 -12.84 -16.16
N ARG A 218 -11.52 -12.09 -15.14
CA ARG A 218 -12.53 -11.03 -15.30
C ARG A 218 -11.99 -9.83 -16.08
N ILE A 219 -10.76 -9.38 -15.80
CA ILE A 219 -10.19 -8.23 -16.52
C ILE A 219 -9.87 -8.60 -17.97
N HIS A 220 -9.40 -9.83 -18.21
CA HIS A 220 -9.22 -10.38 -19.55
C HIS A 220 -10.52 -10.24 -20.37
N GLY A 221 -11.66 -10.67 -19.81
CA GLY A 221 -12.95 -10.54 -20.47
C GLY A 221 -13.39 -9.09 -20.75
N LEU A 222 -12.96 -8.10 -19.97
CA LEU A 222 -13.23 -6.68 -20.27
C LEU A 222 -12.35 -6.14 -21.40
N VAL A 223 -11.10 -6.59 -21.47
CA VAL A 223 -10.16 -6.23 -22.54
C VAL A 223 -10.63 -6.82 -23.87
N ASP A 224 -10.98 -8.11 -23.92
CA ASP A 224 -11.45 -8.78 -25.13
C ASP A 224 -12.72 -8.15 -25.73
N LYS A 225 -13.61 -7.66 -24.86
CA LYS A 225 -14.83 -6.96 -25.26
C LYS A 225 -14.60 -5.52 -25.68
N GLY A 226 -13.36 -5.02 -25.64
CA GLY A 226 -13.02 -3.63 -25.93
C GLY A 226 -13.59 -2.62 -24.94
N ILE A 227 -13.99 -3.06 -23.75
CA ILE A 227 -14.52 -2.18 -22.69
C ILE A 227 -13.39 -1.33 -22.10
N VAL A 228 -12.20 -1.92 -21.99
CA VAL A 228 -10.96 -1.28 -21.52
C VAL A 228 -9.99 -1.16 -22.69
N GLN A 229 -9.54 0.06 -22.96
CA GLN A 229 -8.48 0.33 -23.94
C GLN A 229 -7.12 0.25 -23.26
N VAL A 230 -6.23 -0.62 -23.75
CA VAL A 230 -4.95 -0.88 -23.09
C VAL A 230 -3.79 -0.26 -23.87
N HIS A 231 -2.95 0.50 -23.17
CA HIS A 231 -1.67 0.99 -23.65
C HIS A 231 -0.55 0.22 -22.96
N THR A 232 0.03 -0.75 -23.68
CA THR A 232 1.18 -1.54 -23.23
C THR A 232 2.51 -0.85 -23.54
N SER A 233 3.59 -1.31 -22.91
CA SER A 233 4.94 -0.74 -23.05
C SER A 233 5.04 0.77 -22.79
N PHE A 234 4.02 1.37 -22.16
CA PHE A 234 3.90 2.81 -22.02
C PHE A 234 4.60 3.24 -20.73
N ARG A 235 5.68 4.01 -20.89
CA ARG A 235 6.40 4.63 -19.78
C ARG A 235 5.92 6.07 -19.64
N VAL A 236 5.10 6.32 -18.62
CA VAL A 236 4.64 7.68 -18.27
C VAL A 236 5.84 8.54 -17.87
N ASP A 237 5.98 9.68 -18.53
CA ASP A 237 6.98 10.70 -18.22
C ASP A 237 6.37 11.78 -17.32
N GLN A 238 5.21 12.32 -17.70
CA GLN A 238 4.55 13.40 -16.99
C GLN A 238 3.04 13.45 -17.25
N LEU A 239 2.31 14.00 -16.28
CA LEU A 239 0.91 14.37 -16.43
C LEU A 239 0.81 15.89 -16.40
N ILE A 240 0.05 16.46 -17.32
CA ILE A 240 -0.10 17.92 -17.44
C ILE A 240 -1.55 18.29 -17.76
N LYS A 241 -1.94 19.53 -17.44
CA LYS A 241 -3.11 20.20 -18.04
C LYS A 241 -2.61 21.14 -19.13
N ARG A 242 -3.20 21.09 -20.32
CA ARG A 242 -2.95 22.09 -21.37
C ARG A 242 -4.01 23.18 -21.31
N ASN A 243 -3.64 24.43 -21.59
CA ASN A 243 -4.57 25.52 -21.95
C ASN A 243 -5.86 25.66 -21.11
N ASN A 244 -5.77 25.75 -19.78
CA ASN A 244 -6.93 25.90 -18.88
C ASN A 244 -8.05 24.85 -19.08
N THR A 245 -7.75 23.68 -19.64
CA THR A 245 -8.74 22.60 -19.76
C THR A 245 -9.01 21.95 -18.41
N SER A 246 -10.22 21.41 -18.23
CA SER A 246 -10.55 20.57 -17.07
C SER A 246 -9.91 19.18 -17.16
N THR A 247 -9.45 18.78 -18.34
CA THR A 247 -8.87 17.46 -18.65
C THR A 247 -7.34 17.48 -18.64
N LEU A 248 -6.76 16.31 -18.39
CA LEU A 248 -5.34 15.99 -18.33
C LEU A 248 -4.87 15.36 -19.64
N ASN A 249 -3.59 15.56 -19.94
CA ASN A 249 -2.84 14.77 -20.91
C ASN A 249 -1.76 13.96 -20.20
N ILE A 250 -1.61 12.70 -20.61
CA ILE A 250 -0.58 11.79 -20.12
C ILE A 250 0.47 11.67 -21.22
N ILE A 251 1.68 12.19 -20.94
CA ILE A 251 2.81 12.14 -21.85
C ILE A 251 3.71 11.00 -21.40
N GLY A 252 4.17 10.21 -22.36
CA GLY A 252 5.11 9.14 -22.12
C GLY A 252 5.80 8.67 -23.38
N GLU A 253 6.41 7.51 -23.26
CA GLU A 253 7.19 6.89 -24.32
C GLU A 253 6.79 5.42 -24.50
N VAL A 254 6.69 4.99 -25.76
CA VAL A 254 6.61 3.57 -26.15
C VAL A 254 7.73 3.32 -27.15
N ASN A 255 8.63 2.39 -26.82
CA ASN A 255 9.74 1.99 -27.69
C ASN A 255 10.58 3.17 -28.25
N GLY A 256 10.92 4.15 -27.41
CA GLY A 256 11.68 5.34 -27.82
C GLY A 256 10.85 6.43 -28.51
N VAL A 257 9.57 6.19 -28.77
CA VAL A 257 8.67 7.15 -29.44
C VAL A 257 7.81 7.85 -28.39
N LYS A 258 7.89 9.18 -28.36
CA LYS A 258 7.01 10.00 -27.52
C LYS A 258 5.57 9.90 -27.99
N LEU A 259 4.68 9.65 -27.05
CA LEU A 259 3.24 9.58 -27.25
C LEU A 259 2.52 10.40 -26.20
N GLU A 260 1.31 10.80 -26.54
CA GLU A 260 0.43 11.57 -25.68
C GLU A 260 -0.98 10.98 -25.72
N ILE A 261 -1.53 10.73 -24.54
CA ILE A 261 -2.93 10.32 -24.37
C ILE A 261 -3.69 11.55 -23.88
N GLU A 262 -4.58 12.07 -24.70
CA GLU A 262 -5.24 13.35 -24.49
C GLU A 262 -6.63 13.22 -23.83
N SER A 263 -7.05 14.33 -23.24
CA SER A 263 -8.43 14.56 -22.77
C SER A 263 -8.91 13.59 -21.69
N ILE A 264 -8.03 13.23 -20.75
CA ILE A 264 -8.37 12.38 -19.60
C ILE A 264 -9.05 13.23 -18.52
N ASP A 265 -10.24 12.85 -18.07
CA ASP A 265 -10.91 13.56 -16.97
C ASP A 265 -10.28 13.24 -15.62
N GLU A 266 -10.03 11.95 -15.36
CA GLU A 266 -9.60 11.43 -14.06
C GLU A 266 -8.51 10.36 -14.23
N VAL A 267 -7.58 10.32 -13.29
CA VAL A 267 -6.49 9.33 -13.27
C VAL A 267 -6.47 8.61 -11.94
N ILE A 268 -6.44 7.28 -11.97
CA ILE A 268 -6.20 6.43 -10.81
C ILE A 268 -4.78 5.87 -10.93
N VAL A 269 -3.93 6.16 -9.95
CA VAL A 269 -2.53 5.73 -9.93
C VAL A 269 -2.37 4.58 -8.93
N ASN A 270 -2.04 3.41 -9.46
CA ASN A 270 -1.81 2.17 -8.72
C ASN A 270 -0.42 1.59 -9.05
N THR A 271 0.62 2.43 -8.94
CA THR A 271 2.03 2.08 -9.21
C THR A 271 2.77 1.56 -7.97
N GLY A 272 2.02 1.09 -6.97
CA GLY A 272 2.55 0.57 -5.69
C GLY A 272 2.87 1.67 -4.69
N ASN A 273 3.36 1.25 -3.52
CA ASN A 273 3.74 2.10 -2.41
C ASN A 273 5.19 1.84 -1.99
N ARG A 274 5.75 2.68 -1.11
CA ARG A 274 7.11 2.50 -0.58
C ARG A 274 7.19 2.86 0.91
N PRO A 275 8.20 2.38 1.65
CA PRO A 275 8.40 2.79 3.03
C PRO A 275 8.88 4.24 3.12
N SER A 276 8.63 4.88 4.27
CA SER A 276 9.25 6.16 4.61
C SER A 276 10.16 6.00 5.81
N TYR A 277 11.41 6.45 5.68
CA TYR A 277 12.44 6.41 6.72
C TYR A 277 12.77 7.78 7.31
N SER A 278 12.09 8.84 6.87
CA SER A 278 12.46 10.21 7.22
C SER A 278 12.49 10.48 8.73
N PHE A 279 11.55 9.92 9.47
CA PHE A 279 11.51 10.05 10.94
C PHE A 279 12.57 9.21 11.67
N LEU A 280 13.32 8.35 10.95
CA LEU A 280 14.42 7.53 11.47
C LEU A 280 15.80 8.04 11.02
N ASN A 281 15.88 9.23 10.40
CA ASN A 281 17.13 9.75 9.85
C ASN A 281 18.27 9.85 10.89
N GLU A 282 17.94 10.06 12.17
CA GLU A 282 18.89 10.14 13.29
C GLU A 282 19.25 8.78 13.92
N LEU A 283 18.70 7.69 13.39
CA LEU A 283 19.00 6.32 13.80
C LEU A 283 19.81 5.59 12.72
N ARG A 284 20.57 4.58 13.13
CA ARG A 284 21.29 3.66 12.23
C ARG A 284 20.36 2.51 11.85
N THR A 285 19.97 2.46 10.58
CA THR A 285 19.12 1.41 9.99
C THR A 285 19.90 0.62 8.93
N LYS A 286 19.47 -0.60 8.66
CA LYS A 286 19.98 -1.47 7.58
C LYS A 286 18.86 -1.71 6.58
N VAL A 287 18.87 -0.92 5.51
CA VAL A 287 17.86 -0.93 4.45
C VAL A 287 18.52 -1.36 3.16
N ASP A 288 17.92 -2.33 2.49
CA ASP A 288 18.36 -2.78 1.16
C ASP A 288 18.17 -1.67 0.12
N PHE A 289 19.17 -1.48 -0.74
CA PHE A 289 19.19 -0.36 -1.68
C PHE A 289 18.19 -0.51 -2.84
N ALA A 290 17.77 -1.73 -3.18
CA ALA A 290 16.91 -1.99 -4.34
C ALA A 290 15.44 -2.16 -3.93
N THR A 291 15.20 -3.04 -2.97
CA THR A 291 13.87 -3.35 -2.45
C THR A 291 13.38 -2.35 -1.43
N GLU A 292 14.27 -1.53 -0.85
CA GLU A 292 13.97 -0.65 0.29
C GLU A 292 13.44 -1.43 1.52
N SER A 293 13.71 -2.73 1.59
CA SER A 293 13.31 -3.62 2.68
C SER A 293 14.36 -3.62 3.80
N VAL A 294 14.10 -4.31 4.91
CA VAL A 294 15.15 -4.64 5.87
C VAL A 294 16.18 -5.54 5.18
N GLU A 295 17.46 -5.14 5.22
CA GLU A 295 18.55 -5.76 4.46
C GLU A 295 18.60 -7.30 4.60
N ALA A 296 18.41 -7.81 5.82
CA ALA A 296 18.50 -9.23 6.10
C ALA A 296 17.39 -10.08 5.47
N ILE A 297 16.23 -9.50 5.16
CA ILE A 297 15.12 -10.23 4.52
C ILE A 297 15.07 -10.00 3.00
N SER A 298 15.79 -9.01 2.46
CA SER A 298 15.80 -8.69 1.02
C SER A 298 16.01 -9.93 0.13
N PRO A 299 17.01 -10.81 0.38
CA PRO A 299 17.21 -12.02 -0.42
C PRO A 299 16.07 -13.04 -0.32
N LEU A 300 15.22 -12.96 0.72
CA LEU A 300 14.11 -13.89 0.96
C LEU A 300 12.81 -13.46 0.26
N ILE A 301 12.72 -12.19 -0.13
CA ILE A 301 11.48 -11.55 -0.61
C ILE A 301 11.62 -10.88 -1.98
N ASP A 302 12.82 -10.93 -2.58
CA ASP A 302 13.08 -10.32 -3.89
C ASP A 302 12.04 -10.83 -4.91
N PRO A 303 11.21 -9.94 -5.48
CA PRO A 303 10.16 -10.34 -6.41
C PRO A 303 10.69 -10.93 -7.72
N ASN A 304 11.99 -10.78 -8.02
CA ASN A 304 12.62 -11.43 -9.17
C ASN A 304 12.93 -12.91 -8.92
N LEU A 305 12.97 -13.34 -7.66
CA LEU A 305 13.35 -14.69 -7.23
C LEU A 305 12.21 -15.44 -6.52
N HIS A 306 11.34 -14.70 -5.84
CA HIS A 306 10.34 -15.26 -4.93
C HIS A 306 8.91 -14.83 -5.31
N SER A 307 7.95 -15.68 -4.94
CA SER A 307 6.51 -15.39 -4.99
C SER A 307 5.93 -15.47 -3.57
N CYS A 308 4.67 -15.04 -3.38
CA CYS A 308 4.05 -14.98 -2.05
C CYS A 308 4.13 -16.31 -1.27
N GLY A 309 4.13 -17.46 -1.96
CA GLY A 309 4.16 -18.79 -1.33
C GLY A 309 5.56 -19.35 -1.03
N THR A 310 6.64 -18.67 -1.43
CA THR A 310 8.01 -19.20 -1.28
C THR A 310 8.84 -18.48 -0.21
N VAL A 311 8.27 -17.45 0.43
CA VAL A 311 8.92 -16.70 1.51
C VAL A 311 8.85 -17.50 2.80
N ARG A 312 10.01 -17.76 3.42
CA ARG A 312 10.07 -18.43 4.72
C ARG A 312 9.68 -17.47 5.86
N PRO A 313 9.08 -17.99 6.95
CA PRO A 313 8.89 -17.22 8.17
C PRO A 313 10.22 -16.61 8.65
N HIS A 314 10.16 -15.38 9.12
CA HIS A 314 11.29 -14.62 9.66
C HIS A 314 10.76 -13.68 10.76
N GLY A 315 11.60 -13.39 11.75
CA GLY A 315 11.16 -12.69 12.96
C GLY A 315 12.22 -11.76 13.52
N GLU A 316 12.23 -11.59 14.84
CA GLU A 316 13.11 -10.66 15.58
C GLU A 316 14.55 -10.60 15.03
N LYS A 317 15.15 -11.76 14.78
CA LYS A 317 16.56 -11.89 14.39
C LYS A 317 16.85 -11.21 13.05
N GLU A 318 15.95 -11.34 12.08
CA GLU A 318 16.09 -10.75 10.75
C GLU A 318 15.62 -9.29 10.73
N LEU A 319 14.70 -8.90 11.62
CA LEU A 319 14.04 -7.58 11.61
C LEU A 319 14.76 -6.52 12.45
N ARG A 320 15.65 -6.94 13.35
CA ARG A 320 16.47 -6.04 14.17
C ARG A 320 17.36 -5.13 13.34
N GLN A 321 17.49 -3.89 13.80
CA GLN A 321 18.31 -2.86 13.17
C GLN A 321 19.67 -2.71 13.86
N PRO A 322 20.64 -1.98 13.27
CA PRO A 322 21.89 -1.64 13.95
C PRO A 322 21.73 -0.92 15.28
N GLU A 323 20.68 -0.12 15.46
CA GLU A 323 20.31 0.38 16.78
C GLU A 323 19.77 -0.75 17.65
N LYS A 324 20.39 -0.96 18.81
CA LYS A 324 19.89 -1.89 19.82
C LYS A 324 18.44 -1.55 20.20
N ASN A 325 17.57 -2.56 20.20
CA ASN A 325 16.13 -2.48 20.47
C ASN A 325 15.32 -1.66 19.45
N LEU A 326 15.83 -1.47 18.23
CA LEU A 326 15.05 -0.95 17.10
C LEU A 326 14.70 -2.10 16.14
N TYR A 327 13.42 -2.20 15.80
CA TYR A 327 12.88 -3.21 14.90
C TYR A 327 12.03 -2.54 13.83
N ILE A 328 12.08 -3.04 12.61
CA ILE A 328 11.16 -2.65 11.54
C ILE A 328 10.35 -3.88 11.16
N VAL A 329 9.03 -3.80 11.27
CA VAL A 329 8.12 -4.94 11.12
C VAL A 329 6.97 -4.59 10.17
N GLY A 330 6.08 -5.55 9.96
CA GLY A 330 4.95 -5.45 9.06
C GLY A 330 5.36 -5.21 7.61
N SER A 331 4.45 -4.64 6.82
CA SER A 331 4.70 -4.40 5.39
C SER A 331 5.86 -3.44 5.12
N LYS A 332 6.28 -2.65 6.12
CA LYS A 332 7.45 -1.77 6.00
C LYS A 332 8.74 -2.58 5.88
N SER A 333 8.84 -3.68 6.63
CA SER A 333 10.02 -4.55 6.59
C SER A 333 10.27 -5.10 5.19
N TYR A 334 9.21 -5.30 4.38
CA TYR A 334 9.28 -5.80 3.01
C TYR A 334 9.62 -4.73 1.96
N GLY A 335 9.69 -3.45 2.35
CA GLY A 335 9.98 -2.35 1.44
C GLY A 335 8.95 -2.28 0.30
N ARG A 336 9.42 -2.43 -0.93
CA ARG A 336 8.62 -2.40 -2.17
C ARG A 336 8.13 -3.77 -2.61
N ALA A 337 8.51 -4.85 -1.93
CA ALA A 337 8.14 -6.21 -2.32
C ALA A 337 6.62 -6.41 -2.12
N PRO A 338 5.88 -6.90 -3.14
CA PRO A 338 4.43 -7.02 -3.09
C PRO A 338 3.94 -8.31 -2.40
N THR A 339 4.84 -9.06 -1.76
CA THR A 339 4.61 -10.43 -1.28
C THR A 339 4.21 -10.51 0.20
N PHE A 340 3.97 -9.37 0.86
CA PHE A 340 3.61 -9.33 2.27
C PHE A 340 2.18 -9.84 2.52
N LEU A 341 2.02 -10.74 3.49
CA LEU A 341 0.74 -11.25 3.99
C LEU A 341 0.58 -10.89 5.47
N MET A 342 -0.66 -10.66 5.92
CA MET A 342 -0.92 -10.36 7.33
C MET A 342 -0.47 -11.49 8.26
N ALA A 343 -0.70 -12.75 7.86
CA ALA A 343 -0.21 -13.93 8.59
C ALA A 343 1.31 -13.87 8.82
N THR A 344 2.09 -13.55 7.79
CA THR A 344 3.54 -13.35 7.94
C THR A 344 3.85 -12.20 8.89
N GLY A 345 3.08 -11.10 8.82
CA GLY A 345 3.21 -9.98 9.76
C GLY A 345 3.00 -10.35 11.22
N TYR A 346 2.06 -11.26 11.52
CA TYR A 346 1.81 -11.73 12.88
C TYR A 346 2.94 -12.62 13.40
N GLU A 347 3.63 -13.36 12.53
CA GLU A 347 4.79 -14.17 12.91
C GLU A 347 6.03 -13.33 13.25
N GLN A 348 6.04 -12.04 12.89
CA GLN A 348 7.19 -11.15 13.11
C GLN A 348 7.30 -10.61 14.53
N VAL A 349 6.20 -10.59 15.30
CA VAL A 349 6.06 -9.83 16.57
C VAL A 349 5.61 -10.69 17.74
#